data_AF-A0A1G5G461-F1
#
_entry.id   AF-A0A1G5G461-F1
#
_cell.length_a   1.000
_cell.length_b   1.000
_cell.length_c   1.000
_cell.angle_alpha   90.00
_cell.angle_beta   90.00
_cell.angle_gamma   90.00
#
_symmetry.space_group_name_H-M   'P 1'
#
loop_
_entity.id
_entity.type
_entity.pdbx_description
1 polymer ?
#
loop_
_entity_poly.entity_id
_entity_poly.type
_entity_poly.pdbx_seq_one_letter_code
_entity_poly.pdbx_strand_id
1 'polypeptide(L)'
;MTDVKVNEDKRATLRLLDQLDVLSMKPRERKRVIRSMMGQTRTKSRRNTASQKTITGQKFTPRTKRSKSRRRMLMGLTKQLSTKLKNDHRGVVGWSHHVPAAIAKTHQDGATVECNSIENKMHTGHSPSYFRKPLTIKQARALKRYGFRRRIARKHGKAVWRRATTRWIKDNVTLGQAGLIQNALVHNGETRKPNRWKVKVPARPFLGATQEDADAYLTEMAETALQRIRKA
;
A
#
# COMPACT_ATOMS: atom_id res chain seq x y z
N MET A 1 -32.95 22.42 -51.67
CA MET A 1 -32.16 22.20 -50.43
C MET A 1 -32.14 20.71 -50.18
N THR A 2 -30.96 20.09 -50.23
CA THR A 2 -30.77 18.66 -49.98
C THR A 2 -30.68 18.45 -48.47
N ASP A 3 -31.68 17.80 -47.88
CA ASP A 3 -31.65 17.40 -46.48
C ASP A 3 -30.53 16.37 -46.25
N VAL A 4 -29.48 16.80 -45.57
CA VAL A 4 -28.44 15.90 -45.06
C VAL A 4 -29.05 15.12 -43.89
N LYS A 5 -29.47 13.88 -44.14
CA LYS A 5 -29.89 12.97 -43.08
C LYS A 5 -28.67 12.55 -42.28
N VAL A 6 -28.40 13.28 -41.19
CA VAL A 6 -27.47 12.83 -40.16
C VAL A 6 -28.09 11.58 -39.54
N ASN A 7 -27.45 10.43 -39.70
CA ASN A 7 -27.89 9.17 -39.09
C ASN A 7 -27.56 9.24 -37.59
N GLU A 8 -28.45 9.87 -36.82
CA GLU A 8 -28.22 10.17 -35.40
C GLU A 8 -28.33 8.92 -34.54
N ASP A 9 -27.21 8.51 -33.96
CA ASP A 9 -27.23 7.54 -32.88
C ASP A 9 -27.84 8.22 -31.63
N LYS A 10 -29.12 7.94 -31.36
CA LYS A 10 -29.92 8.61 -30.32
C LYS A 10 -29.27 8.60 -28.94
N ARG A 11 -28.44 7.60 -28.64
CA ARG A 11 -27.68 7.53 -27.38
C ARG A 11 -26.53 8.52 -27.36
N ALA A 12 -25.86 8.71 -28.49
CA ALA A 12 -24.75 9.65 -28.62
C ALA A 12 -25.26 11.10 -28.56
N THR A 13 -26.42 11.39 -29.16
CA THR A 13 -27.04 12.73 -29.10
C THR A 13 -27.51 13.08 -27.69
N LEU A 14 -28.14 12.14 -26.95
CA LEU A 14 -28.48 12.34 -25.55
C LEU A 14 -27.25 12.58 -24.66
N ARG A 15 -26.16 11.82 -24.86
CA ARG A 15 -24.89 12.06 -24.17
C ARG A 15 -24.33 13.46 -24.44
N LEU A 16 -24.40 13.93 -25.68
CA LEU A 16 -23.92 15.26 -26.08
C LEU A 16 -24.76 16.36 -25.40
N LEU A 17 -26.08 16.21 -25.36
CA LEU A 17 -26.98 17.14 -24.67
C LEU A 17 -26.74 17.16 -23.16
N ASP A 18 -26.59 16.00 -22.53
CA ASP A 18 -26.22 15.88 -21.11
C ASP A 18 -24.89 16.56 -20.81
N GLN A 19 -23.90 16.40 -21.68
CA GLN A 19 -22.59 17.06 -21.56
C GLN A 19 -22.68 18.57 -21.74
N LEU A 20 -23.49 19.05 -22.69
CA LEU A 20 -23.74 20.48 -22.91
C LEU A 20 -24.47 21.12 -21.72
N ASP A 21 -25.45 20.42 -21.15
CA ASP A 21 -26.14 20.86 -19.93
C ASP A 21 -25.20 20.94 -18.73
N VAL A 22 -24.32 19.94 -18.55
CA VAL A 22 -23.29 20.00 -17.50
C VAL A 22 -22.31 21.16 -17.70
N LEU A 23 -22.03 21.55 -18.95
CA LEU A 23 -21.19 22.71 -19.25
C LEU A 23 -21.91 24.04 -18.97
N SER A 24 -23.20 24.12 -19.27
CA SER A 24 -24.04 25.31 -19.04
C SER A 24 -24.44 25.52 -17.57
N MET A 25 -24.30 24.49 -16.73
CA MET A 25 -24.56 24.57 -15.28
C MET A 25 -23.74 25.65 -14.56
N LYS A 26 -24.35 26.23 -13.51
CA LYS A 26 -23.67 27.20 -12.63
C LYS A 26 -22.50 26.51 -11.91
N PRO A 27 -21.42 27.24 -11.56
CA PRO A 27 -20.25 26.65 -10.90
C PRO A 27 -20.57 25.83 -9.62
N ARG A 28 -21.58 26.22 -8.85
CA ARG A 28 -22.03 25.50 -7.65
C ARG A 28 -22.60 24.12 -7.97
N GLU A 29 -23.33 23.99 -9.07
CA GLU A 29 -23.96 22.74 -9.52
C GLU A 29 -22.91 21.78 -10.06
N ARG A 30 -21.98 22.28 -10.89
CA ARG A 30 -20.84 21.49 -11.37
C ARG A 30 -20.01 20.90 -10.22
N LYS A 31 -19.70 21.70 -9.20
CA LYS A 31 -19.03 21.21 -7.98
C LYS A 31 -19.80 20.10 -7.28
N ARG A 32 -21.13 20.17 -7.27
CA ARG A 32 -21.99 19.16 -6.63
C ARG A 32 -21.96 17.85 -7.41
N VAL A 33 -22.07 17.91 -8.74
CA VAL A 33 -21.92 16.75 -9.65
C VAL A 33 -20.58 16.06 -9.40
N ILE A 34 -19.47 16.81 -9.45
CA ILE A 34 -18.13 16.26 -9.25
C ILE A 34 -17.97 15.63 -7.86
N ARG A 35 -18.51 16.25 -6.81
CA ARG A 35 -18.50 15.66 -5.46
C ARG A 35 -19.29 14.36 -5.40
N SER A 36 -20.42 14.27 -6.10
CA SER A 36 -21.18 13.03 -6.21
C SER A 36 -20.37 11.95 -6.91
N MET A 37 -19.75 12.25 -8.06
CA MET A 37 -18.93 11.30 -8.83
C MET A 37 -17.76 10.78 -7.99
N MET A 38 -17.07 11.69 -7.30
CA MET A 38 -16.00 11.33 -6.37
C MET A 38 -16.49 10.43 -5.24
N GLY A 39 -17.68 10.72 -4.70
CA GLY A 39 -18.32 9.93 -3.64
C GLY A 39 -18.68 8.52 -4.10
N GLN A 40 -19.30 8.39 -5.27
CA GLN A 40 -19.65 7.10 -5.86
C GLN A 40 -18.39 6.29 -6.20
N THR A 41 -17.39 6.91 -6.84
CA THR A 41 -16.10 6.28 -7.13
C THR A 41 -15.40 5.78 -5.86
N ARG A 42 -15.41 6.59 -4.79
CA ARG A 42 -14.87 6.21 -3.47
C ARG A 42 -15.60 5.00 -2.90
N THR A 43 -16.93 4.99 -2.95
CA THR A 43 -17.78 3.90 -2.45
C THR A 43 -17.56 2.62 -3.25
N LYS A 44 -17.51 2.71 -4.59
CA LYS A 44 -17.22 1.58 -5.47
C LYS A 44 -15.82 1.02 -5.20
N SER A 45 -14.81 1.87 -5.09
CA SER A 45 -13.43 1.45 -4.78
C SER A 45 -13.33 0.74 -3.43
N ARG A 46 -14.08 1.21 -2.42
CA ARG A 46 -14.21 0.54 -1.12
C ARG A 46 -14.87 -0.83 -1.23
N ARG A 47 -15.95 -0.95 -2.02
CA ARG A 47 -16.66 -2.23 -2.27
C ARG A 47 -15.79 -3.21 -3.05
N ASN A 48 -15.07 -2.76 -4.06
CA ASN A 48 -14.13 -3.56 -4.85
C ASN A 48 -13.01 -4.10 -3.96
N THR A 49 -12.38 -3.22 -3.16
CA THR A 49 -11.35 -3.65 -2.21
C THR A 49 -11.92 -4.56 -1.14
N ALA A 50 -13.10 -4.25 -0.59
CA ALA A 50 -13.78 -5.12 0.35
C ALA A 50 -13.97 -6.50 -0.26
N SER A 51 -14.52 -6.62 -1.46
CA SER A 51 -14.70 -7.90 -2.16
C SER A 51 -13.41 -8.54 -2.70
N GLN A 52 -12.26 -7.86 -2.62
CA GLN A 52 -10.98 -8.25 -3.23
C GLN A 52 -11.08 -8.43 -4.74
N LYS A 53 -11.77 -7.49 -5.40
CA LYS A 53 -11.96 -7.44 -6.85
C LYS A 53 -11.35 -6.17 -7.46
N THR A 54 -10.93 -6.27 -8.71
CA THR A 54 -10.50 -5.14 -9.53
C THR A 54 -11.70 -4.32 -10.00
N ILE A 55 -11.43 -3.18 -10.65
CA ILE A 55 -12.44 -2.32 -11.27
C ILE A 55 -13.24 -3.09 -12.34
N THR A 56 -12.60 -4.01 -13.05
CA THR A 56 -13.22 -4.94 -14.03
C THR A 56 -13.95 -6.13 -13.40
N GLY A 57 -13.95 -6.25 -12.07
CA GLY A 57 -14.62 -7.34 -11.35
C GLY A 57 -13.80 -8.62 -11.17
N GLN A 58 -12.60 -8.70 -11.74
CA GLN A 58 -11.69 -9.85 -11.57
C GLN A 58 -11.17 -9.93 -10.12
N LYS A 59 -10.89 -11.14 -9.62
CA LYS A 59 -10.32 -11.32 -8.27
C LYS A 59 -8.88 -10.80 -8.21
N PHE A 60 -8.50 -10.18 -7.09
CA PHE A 60 -7.11 -9.76 -6.87
C PHE A 60 -6.15 -10.94 -6.91
N THR A 61 -4.98 -10.71 -7.51
CA THR A 61 -3.85 -11.63 -7.39
C THR A 61 -3.48 -11.79 -5.91
N PRO A 62 -3.39 -13.04 -5.40
CA PRO A 62 -3.12 -13.30 -3.99
C PRO A 62 -1.73 -12.79 -3.57
N ARG A 63 -1.45 -12.83 -2.26
CA ARG A 63 -0.12 -12.52 -1.73
C ARG A 63 0.88 -13.57 -2.19
N THR A 64 2.08 -13.16 -2.60
CA THR A 64 3.17 -14.07 -3.02
C THR A 64 3.55 -15.07 -1.93
N LYS A 65 3.50 -14.65 -0.65
CA LYS A 65 3.66 -15.54 0.50
C LYS A 65 2.36 -15.62 1.26
N ARG A 66 1.97 -16.84 1.64
CA ARG A 66 0.79 -17.10 2.47
C ARG A 66 1.02 -16.46 3.84
N SER A 67 0.36 -15.32 4.07
CA SER A 67 0.40 -14.67 5.38
C SER A 67 -0.42 -15.49 6.37
N LYS A 68 0.08 -15.63 7.60
CA LYS A 68 -0.71 -16.19 8.71
C LYS A 68 -1.96 -15.36 9.02
N SER A 69 -1.96 -14.08 8.60
CA SER A 69 -3.09 -13.18 8.80
C SER A 69 -4.18 -13.40 7.74
N ARG A 70 -5.40 -13.69 8.22
CA ARG A 70 -6.63 -13.77 7.40
C ARG A 70 -7.17 -12.39 6.97
N ARG A 71 -6.46 -11.29 7.27
CA ARG A 71 -6.90 -9.93 6.91
C ARG A 71 -6.90 -9.75 5.39
N ARG A 72 -8.00 -9.24 4.84
CA ARG A 72 -8.15 -8.88 3.43
C ARG A 72 -7.18 -7.75 3.05
N MET A 73 -6.64 -7.76 1.83
CA MET A 73 -5.62 -6.79 1.40
C MET A 73 -6.23 -5.40 1.21
N LEU A 74 -5.41 -4.36 1.39
CA LEU A 74 -5.75 -2.94 1.09
C LEU A 74 -6.94 -2.36 1.87
N MET A 75 -7.57 -3.11 2.78
CA MET A 75 -8.68 -2.62 3.61
C MET A 75 -8.32 -1.43 4.49
N GLY A 76 -7.10 -1.41 5.06
CA GLY A 76 -6.64 -0.26 5.83
C GLY A 76 -6.45 0.99 4.95
N LEU A 77 -6.02 0.77 3.71
CA LEU A 77 -5.75 1.83 2.76
C LEU A 77 -7.03 2.50 2.28
N THR A 78 -8.08 1.73 1.98
CA THR A 78 -9.37 2.29 1.53
C THR A 78 -10.16 3.01 2.62
N LYS A 79 -9.89 2.73 3.89
CA LYS A 79 -10.43 3.53 5.01
C LYS A 79 -9.95 4.97 4.95
N GLN A 80 -8.68 5.17 4.61
CA GLN A 80 -8.03 6.48 4.49
C GLN A 80 -8.31 7.21 3.16
N LEU A 81 -9.12 6.61 2.28
CA LEU A 81 -9.47 7.21 0.99
C LEU A 81 -10.30 8.48 1.21
N SER A 82 -9.84 9.60 0.66
CA SER A 82 -10.43 10.93 0.73
C SER A 82 -10.73 11.46 -0.67
N THR A 83 -11.59 12.48 -0.73
CA THR A 83 -11.99 13.16 -1.96
C THR A 83 -11.64 14.63 -1.84
N LYS A 84 -10.91 15.18 -2.80
CA LYS A 84 -10.53 16.60 -2.83
C LYS A 84 -10.94 17.21 -4.16
N LEU A 85 -11.72 18.28 -4.10
CA LEU A 85 -11.96 19.10 -5.28
C LEU A 85 -10.68 19.90 -5.58
N LYS A 86 -10.19 19.86 -6.81
CA LYS A 86 -9.09 20.71 -7.25
C LYS A 86 -9.64 22.04 -7.77
N ASN A 87 -10.59 21.96 -8.70
CA ASN A 87 -11.17 23.10 -9.40
C ASN A 87 -12.67 22.85 -9.62
N ASP A 88 -13.37 23.82 -10.19
CA ASP A 88 -14.81 23.77 -10.48
C ASP A 88 -15.23 22.65 -11.44
N HIS A 89 -14.27 22.10 -12.20
CA HIS A 89 -14.46 21.03 -13.18
C HIS A 89 -13.58 19.78 -12.90
N ARG A 90 -12.81 19.75 -11.79
CA ARG A 90 -11.88 18.64 -11.51
C ARG A 90 -11.90 18.23 -10.04
N GLY A 91 -12.18 16.94 -9.83
CA GLY A 91 -12.09 16.26 -8.54
C GLY A 91 -11.01 15.19 -8.54
N VAL A 92 -10.44 14.90 -7.36
CA VAL A 92 -9.48 13.81 -7.16
C VAL A 92 -9.92 12.93 -6.01
N VAL A 93 -9.98 11.62 -6.26
CA VAL A 93 -10.17 10.58 -5.23
C VAL A 93 -8.81 9.95 -4.96
N GLY A 94 -8.36 9.95 -3.71
CA GLY A 94 -7.03 9.47 -3.36
C GLY A 94 -6.76 9.53 -1.87
N TRP A 95 -5.51 9.77 -1.50
CA TRP A 95 -5.07 9.85 -0.11
C TRP A 95 -4.46 11.20 0.18
N SER A 96 -4.72 11.72 1.38
CA SER A 96 -4.16 13.00 1.82
C SER A 96 -2.66 12.92 2.12
N HIS A 97 -2.16 11.75 2.52
CA HIS A 97 -0.76 11.54 2.88
C HIS A 97 0.00 10.79 1.77
N HIS A 98 1.29 11.12 1.61
CA HIS A 98 2.12 10.57 0.53
C HIS A 98 2.38 9.06 0.67
N VAL A 99 2.60 8.54 1.89
CA VAL A 99 2.88 7.11 2.13
C VAL A 99 1.74 6.20 1.65
N PRO A 100 0.49 6.35 2.11
CA PRO A 100 -0.61 5.54 1.61
C PRO A 100 -0.85 5.77 0.12
N ALA A 101 -0.69 7.00 -0.40
CA ALA A 101 -0.80 7.26 -1.83
C ALA A 101 0.23 6.46 -2.66
N ALA A 102 1.48 6.39 -2.22
CA ALA A 102 2.54 5.62 -2.89
C ALA A 102 2.26 4.11 -2.85
N ILE A 103 1.81 3.60 -1.70
CA ILE A 103 1.40 2.18 -1.56
C ILE A 103 0.21 1.89 -2.49
N ALA A 104 -0.77 2.78 -2.55
CA ALA A 104 -1.91 2.61 -3.45
C ALA A 104 -1.47 2.56 -4.91
N LYS A 105 -0.62 3.49 -5.34
CA LYS A 105 -0.11 3.57 -6.71
C LYS A 105 0.63 2.30 -7.10
N THR A 106 1.55 1.82 -6.25
CA THR A 106 2.29 0.59 -6.50
C THR A 106 1.37 -0.63 -6.62
N HIS A 107 0.28 -0.68 -5.85
CA HIS A 107 -0.71 -1.74 -5.99
C HIS A 107 -1.65 -1.55 -7.19
N GLN A 108 -1.96 -0.32 -7.58
CA GLN A 108 -2.84 -0.02 -8.72
C GLN A 108 -2.17 -0.42 -10.03
N ASP A 109 -0.97 0.12 -10.27
CA ASP A 109 -0.26 -0.01 -11.55
C ASP A 109 0.59 -1.28 -11.61
N GLY A 110 0.94 -1.83 -10.44
CA GLY A 110 2.00 -2.83 -10.32
C GLY A 110 3.37 -2.17 -10.42
N ALA A 111 4.28 -2.53 -9.53
CA ALA A 111 5.61 -1.96 -9.52
C ALA A 111 6.64 -2.94 -8.97
N THR A 112 7.89 -2.77 -9.38
CA THR A 112 9.02 -3.40 -8.70
C THR A 112 9.54 -2.41 -7.67
N VAL A 113 9.41 -2.75 -6.39
CA VAL A 113 9.87 -1.92 -5.28
C VAL A 113 11.21 -2.45 -4.81
N GLU A 114 12.21 -1.58 -4.70
CA GLU A 114 13.45 -1.91 -4.01
C GLU A 114 13.25 -1.78 -2.51
N CYS A 115 13.53 -2.85 -1.78
CA CYS A 115 13.48 -2.85 -0.33
C CYS A 115 14.89 -2.86 0.24
N ASN A 116 15.14 -2.03 1.25
CA ASN A 116 16.40 -1.99 2.00
C ASN A 116 16.20 -2.58 3.41
N SER A 117 17.11 -3.43 3.87
CA SER A 117 17.04 -4.05 5.20
C SER A 117 17.06 -3.01 6.32
N ILE A 118 17.84 -1.94 6.17
CA ILE A 118 17.98 -0.89 7.19
C ILE A 118 16.68 -0.10 7.31
N GLU A 119 16.15 0.35 6.18
CA GLU A 119 14.91 1.11 6.14
C GLU A 119 13.74 0.28 6.69
N ASN A 120 13.64 -0.99 6.27
CA ASN A 120 12.59 -1.88 6.76
C ASN A 120 12.66 -2.12 8.28
N LYS A 121 13.87 -2.15 8.88
CA LYS A 121 14.07 -2.23 10.33
C LYS A 121 13.63 -0.96 11.06
N MET A 122 13.86 0.21 10.46
CA MET A 122 13.36 1.48 11.00
C MET A 122 11.83 1.55 10.94
N HIS A 123 11.23 1.15 9.81
CA HIS A 123 9.77 1.10 9.63
C HIS A 123 9.07 0.11 10.57
N THR A 124 9.77 -0.96 11.02
CA THR A 124 9.24 -1.90 12.03
C THR A 124 9.30 -1.37 13.46
N GLY A 125 9.75 -0.12 13.68
CA GLY A 125 9.74 0.54 14.98
C GLY A 125 10.91 0.13 15.89
N HIS A 126 11.97 -0.47 15.34
CA HIS A 126 13.17 -0.73 16.11
C HIS A 126 13.98 0.55 16.28
N SER A 127 13.73 1.28 17.37
CA SER A 127 14.58 2.38 17.84
C SER A 127 16.03 1.88 18.04
N PRO A 128 17.07 2.74 17.92
CA PRO A 128 18.43 2.36 18.31
C PRO A 128 18.54 1.71 19.70
N SER A 129 17.66 2.08 20.64
CA SER A 129 17.58 1.44 21.97
C SER A 129 17.12 -0.02 21.93
N TYR A 130 16.39 -0.44 20.90
CA TYR A 130 15.97 -1.83 20.70
C TYR A 130 17.16 -2.78 20.64
N PHE A 131 18.29 -2.35 20.05
CA PHE A 131 19.50 -3.17 19.94
C PHE A 131 20.23 -3.34 21.26
N ARG A 132 19.95 -2.50 22.26
CA ARG A 132 20.49 -2.60 23.63
C ARG A 132 19.68 -3.55 24.51
N LYS A 133 18.52 -4.01 24.05
CA LYS A 133 17.69 -4.96 24.82
C LYS A 133 18.44 -6.29 25.05
N PRO A 134 18.16 -6.97 26.17
CA PRO A 134 18.72 -8.28 26.44
C PRO A 134 18.27 -9.29 25.38
N LEU A 135 19.13 -10.27 25.14
CA LEU A 135 18.92 -11.27 24.10
C LEU A 135 17.75 -12.22 24.44
N THR A 136 17.03 -12.71 23.43
CA THR A 136 16.04 -13.78 23.65
C THR A 136 16.76 -15.11 23.90
N ILE A 137 16.19 -16.00 24.74
CA ILE A 137 16.76 -17.34 25.02
C ILE A 137 17.01 -18.14 23.73
N LYS A 138 16.10 -18.05 22.75
CA LYS A 138 16.25 -18.71 21.44
C LYS A 138 17.50 -18.24 20.69
N GLN A 139 17.80 -16.95 20.73
CA GLN A 139 18.99 -16.37 20.12
C GLN A 139 20.25 -16.76 20.89
N ALA A 140 20.22 -16.79 22.23
CA ALA A 140 21.35 -17.25 23.04
C ALA A 140 21.71 -18.73 22.73
N ARG A 141 20.69 -19.59 22.61
CA ARG A 141 20.87 -20.99 22.18
C ARG A 141 21.44 -21.08 20.76
N ALA A 142 21.01 -20.20 19.85
CA ALA A 142 21.55 -20.14 18.49
C ALA A 142 23.04 -19.78 18.49
N LEU A 143 23.45 -18.72 19.21
CA LEU A 143 24.86 -18.35 19.33
C LEU A 143 25.73 -19.46 19.90
N LYS A 144 25.23 -20.17 20.93
CA LYS A 144 25.93 -21.33 21.48
C LYS A 144 26.11 -22.44 20.43
N ARG A 145 25.09 -22.71 19.61
CA ARG A 145 25.17 -23.68 18.49
C ARG A 145 26.15 -23.25 17.41
N TYR A 146 26.21 -21.95 17.10
CA TYR A 146 27.18 -21.37 16.15
C TYR A 146 28.61 -21.32 16.70
N GLY A 147 28.88 -21.89 17.88
CA GLY A 147 30.23 -22.01 18.42
C GLY A 147 30.73 -20.78 19.18
N PHE A 148 29.84 -19.87 19.62
CA PHE A 148 30.25 -18.69 20.39
C PHE A 148 31.11 -19.05 21.62
N ARG A 149 32.28 -18.41 21.71
CA ARG A 149 33.24 -18.54 22.79
C ARG A 149 33.44 -17.17 23.46
N ARG A 150 33.58 -17.19 24.77
CA ARG A 150 33.97 -16.01 25.57
C ARG A 150 35.39 -16.17 26.08
N ARG A 151 36.09 -15.05 26.21
CA ARG A 151 37.40 -15.00 26.84
C ARG A 151 37.22 -14.96 28.36
N ILE A 152 37.94 -15.83 29.08
CA ILE A 152 37.91 -15.88 30.54
C ILE A 152 39.32 -15.57 31.03
N ALA A 153 39.44 -14.50 31.82
CA ALA A 153 40.67 -14.15 32.51
C ALA A 153 41.01 -15.24 33.54
N ARG A 154 42.28 -15.62 33.62
CA ARG A 154 42.80 -16.49 34.68
C ARG A 154 43.51 -15.61 35.71
N LYS A 155 43.45 -16.02 36.98
CA LYS A 155 44.15 -15.33 38.09
C LYS A 155 45.66 -15.26 37.84
N HIS A 156 46.21 -16.28 37.18
CA HIS A 156 47.58 -16.32 36.69
C HIS A 156 47.60 -16.85 35.25
N GLY A 157 48.31 -16.15 34.35
CA GLY A 157 48.52 -16.55 32.95
C GLY A 157 47.55 -15.96 31.91
N LYS A 158 47.72 -16.38 30.65
CA LYS A 158 46.98 -15.84 29.50
C LYS A 158 45.50 -16.26 29.55
N ALA A 159 44.61 -15.32 29.25
CA ALA A 159 43.18 -15.56 29.21
C ALA A 159 42.80 -16.59 28.12
N VAL A 160 41.86 -17.49 28.44
CA VAL A 160 41.51 -18.65 27.60
C VAL A 160 40.10 -18.52 27.04
N TRP A 161 39.91 -19.00 25.81
CA TRP A 161 38.61 -19.10 25.17
C TRP A 161 37.81 -20.30 25.68
N ARG A 162 36.62 -20.08 26.24
CA ARG A 162 35.69 -21.15 26.64
C ARG A 162 34.31 -20.93 26.02
N ARG A 163 33.58 -22.03 25.80
CA ARG A 163 32.18 -21.97 25.39
C ARG A 163 31.36 -21.26 26.47
N ALA A 164 30.56 -20.27 26.08
CA ALA A 164 29.69 -19.56 27.01
C ALA A 164 28.41 -20.37 27.29
N THR A 165 27.89 -20.28 28.52
CA THR A 165 26.59 -20.86 28.87
C THR A 165 25.47 -19.98 28.32
N THR A 166 24.31 -20.58 28.04
CA THR A 166 23.15 -19.84 27.52
C THR A 166 22.73 -18.69 28.44
N ARG A 167 22.81 -18.90 29.76
CA ARG A 167 22.52 -17.87 30.77
C ARG A 167 23.50 -16.70 30.65
N TRP A 168 24.80 -16.99 30.63
CA TRP A 168 25.82 -15.95 30.48
C TRP A 168 25.63 -15.13 29.20
N ILE A 169 25.34 -15.78 28.07
CA ILE A 169 25.10 -15.09 26.79
C ILE A 169 23.89 -14.15 26.89
N LYS A 170 22.80 -14.59 27.52
CA LYS A 170 21.58 -13.78 27.68
C LYS A 170 21.85 -12.52 28.50
N ASP A 171 22.66 -12.64 29.55
CA ASP A 171 22.88 -11.59 30.53
C ASP A 171 23.95 -10.58 30.07
N ASN A 172 24.91 -11.00 29.22
CA ASN A 172 26.08 -10.19 28.85
C ASN A 172 26.10 -9.73 27.39
N VAL A 173 25.23 -10.28 26.52
CA VAL A 173 25.21 -9.94 25.09
C VAL A 173 23.89 -9.26 24.74
N THR A 174 23.98 -8.08 24.14
CA THR A 174 22.81 -7.36 23.65
C THR A 174 22.30 -7.93 22.32
N LEU A 175 21.06 -7.63 21.97
CA LEU A 175 20.45 -8.07 20.71
C LEU A 175 21.26 -7.60 19.48
N GLY A 176 21.77 -6.37 19.52
CA GLY A 176 22.64 -5.81 18.47
C GLY A 176 23.98 -6.55 18.35
N GLN A 177 24.66 -6.79 19.47
CA GLN A 177 25.92 -7.53 19.51
C GLN A 177 25.74 -8.96 19.00
N ALA A 178 24.67 -9.63 19.40
CA ALA A 178 24.37 -10.98 18.95
C ALA A 178 24.19 -11.08 17.44
N GLY A 179 23.57 -10.08 16.79
CA GLY A 179 23.45 -10.03 15.34
C GLY A 179 24.81 -9.92 14.64
N LEU A 180 25.70 -9.09 15.16
CA LEU A 180 27.07 -8.95 14.64
C LEU A 180 27.88 -10.24 14.82
N ILE A 181 27.82 -10.82 16.03
CA ILE A 181 28.50 -12.08 16.36
C ILE A 181 27.99 -13.21 15.47
N GLN A 182 26.67 -13.32 15.30
CA GLN A 182 26.09 -14.35 14.42
C GLN A 182 26.58 -14.20 12.99
N ASN A 183 26.65 -12.97 12.46
CA ASN A 183 27.17 -12.75 11.12
C ASN A 183 28.65 -13.15 11.01
N ALA A 184 29.48 -12.83 12.01
CA ALA A 184 30.88 -13.21 12.03
C ALA A 184 31.08 -14.74 12.09
N LEU A 185 30.29 -15.44 12.91
CA LEU A 185 30.42 -16.89 13.14
C LEU A 185 29.82 -17.74 12.02
N VAL A 186 28.70 -17.31 11.42
CA VAL A 186 27.99 -18.13 10.41
C VAL A 186 28.59 -17.92 9.03
N HIS A 187 29.00 -16.70 8.72
CA HIS A 187 29.46 -16.36 7.39
C HIS A 187 30.98 -16.35 7.25
N ASN A 188 31.77 -16.47 8.33
CA ASN A 188 33.24 -16.44 8.26
C ASN A 188 33.82 -15.27 7.43
N GLY A 189 33.08 -14.16 7.29
CA GLY A 189 33.44 -13.03 6.40
C GLY A 189 32.89 -13.11 4.97
N GLU A 190 32.34 -14.24 4.53
CA GLU A 190 31.71 -14.43 3.22
C GLU A 190 30.29 -13.87 3.13
N THR A 191 29.78 -13.84 1.89
CA THR A 191 28.70 -12.98 1.38
C THR A 191 27.56 -12.73 2.37
N ARG A 192 27.55 -11.50 2.90
CA ARG A 192 26.41 -10.92 3.61
C ARG A 192 25.17 -11.05 2.71
N LYS A 193 24.03 -11.45 3.28
CA LYS A 193 22.75 -11.37 2.56
C LYS A 193 22.60 -9.96 1.98
N PRO A 194 22.12 -9.84 0.73
CA PRO A 194 22.07 -8.53 0.08
C PRO A 194 21.20 -7.59 0.90
N ASN A 195 21.75 -6.41 1.19
CA ASN A 195 21.06 -5.38 1.98
C ASN A 195 19.85 -4.79 1.22
N ARG A 196 19.80 -5.02 -0.09
CA ARG A 196 18.72 -4.58 -0.97
C ARG A 196 18.18 -5.75 -1.76
N TRP A 197 16.87 -5.80 -1.94
CA TRP A 197 16.23 -6.79 -2.82
C TRP A 197 15.04 -6.16 -3.55
N LYS A 198 14.77 -6.65 -4.76
CA LYS A 198 13.63 -6.22 -5.57
C LYS A 198 12.41 -7.07 -5.26
N VAL A 199 11.28 -6.42 -4.98
CA VAL A 199 9.98 -7.07 -4.75
C VAL A 199 9.03 -6.69 -5.88
N LYS A 200 8.60 -7.68 -6.66
CA LYS A 200 7.58 -7.48 -7.70
C LYS A 200 6.19 -7.47 -7.05
N VAL A 201 5.50 -6.34 -7.13
CA VAL A 201 4.11 -6.18 -6.70
C VAL A 201 3.22 -6.27 -7.94
N PRO A 202 2.31 -7.26 -8.05
CA PRO A 202 1.42 -7.35 -9.21
C PRO A 202 0.35 -6.25 -9.13
N ALA A 203 -0.07 -5.79 -10.31
CA ALA A 203 -1.13 -4.81 -10.47
C ALA A 203 -2.47 -5.37 -9.94
N ARG A 204 -3.18 -4.51 -9.21
CA ARG A 204 -4.49 -4.77 -8.61
C ARG A 204 -5.30 -3.49 -8.77
N PRO A 205 -5.78 -3.15 -9.97
CA PRO A 205 -6.49 -1.90 -10.20
C PRO A 205 -7.81 -1.92 -9.43
N PHE A 206 -7.87 -1.17 -8.33
CA PHE A 206 -8.98 -1.17 -7.37
C PHE A 206 -9.64 0.20 -7.23
N LEU A 207 -8.89 1.26 -7.51
CA LEU A 207 -9.33 2.65 -7.44
C LEU A 207 -9.61 3.16 -8.85
N GLY A 208 -10.81 3.70 -9.06
CA GLY A 208 -11.22 4.26 -10.34
C GLY A 208 -12.60 3.76 -10.77
N ALA A 209 -12.96 4.08 -12.00
CA ALA A 209 -14.21 3.74 -12.65
C ALA A 209 -13.88 3.20 -14.05
N THR A 210 -14.65 2.23 -14.55
CA THR A 210 -14.59 1.88 -15.98
C THR A 210 -15.20 3.02 -16.81
N GLN A 211 -15.03 2.98 -18.13
CA GLN A 211 -15.70 3.93 -19.01
C GLN A 211 -17.23 3.83 -18.86
N GLU A 212 -17.75 2.60 -18.76
CA GLU A 212 -19.17 2.33 -18.51
C GLU A 212 -19.67 2.93 -17.19
N ASP A 213 -18.86 2.85 -16.13
CA ASP A 213 -19.19 3.48 -14.86
C ASP A 213 -19.21 5.00 -14.96
N ALA A 214 -18.22 5.58 -15.66
CA ALA A 214 -18.14 7.02 -15.85
C ALA A 214 -19.36 7.52 -16.62
N ASP A 215 -19.75 6.80 -17.67
CA ASP A 215 -20.94 7.11 -18.46
C ASP A 215 -22.22 6.98 -17.62
N ALA A 216 -22.35 5.92 -16.82
CA ALA A 216 -23.49 5.72 -15.92
C ALA A 216 -23.58 6.82 -14.84
N TYR A 217 -22.44 7.27 -14.30
CA TYR A 217 -22.39 8.37 -13.36
C TYR A 217 -22.79 9.70 -14.02
N LEU A 218 -22.42 9.91 -15.29
CA LEU A 218 -22.83 11.09 -16.03
C LEU A 218 -24.33 11.10 -16.29
N THR A 219 -24.92 9.99 -16.75
CA THR A 219 -26.36 9.90 -17.02
C THR A 219 -27.19 10.08 -15.75
N GLU A 220 -26.82 9.40 -14.65
CA GLU A 220 -27.52 9.56 -13.36
C GLU A 220 -27.52 11.03 -12.89
N MET A 221 -26.43 11.76 -13.17
CA MET A 221 -26.30 13.15 -12.77
C MET A 221 -27.03 14.12 -13.67
N ALA A 222 -27.05 13.87 -14.99
CA ALA A 222 -27.88 14.62 -15.92
C ALA A 222 -29.36 14.50 -15.54
N GLU A 223 -29.84 13.27 -15.28
CA GLU A 223 -31.20 13.02 -14.80
C GLU A 223 -31.49 13.75 -13.49
N THR A 224 -30.57 13.66 -12.51
CA THR A 224 -30.72 14.34 -11.23
C THR A 224 -30.75 15.87 -11.37
N ALA A 225 -29.99 16.42 -12.32
CA ALA A 225 -29.99 17.85 -12.60
C ALA A 225 -31.29 18.31 -13.29
N LEU A 226 -31.74 17.58 -14.30
CA LEU A 226 -33.00 17.84 -15.00
C LEU A 226 -34.20 17.75 -14.05
N GLN A 227 -34.23 16.76 -13.17
CA GLN A 227 -35.28 16.65 -12.15
C GLN A 227 -35.34 17.86 -11.20
N ARG A 228 -34.21 18.54 -10.96
CA ARG A 228 -34.17 19.74 -10.13
C ARG A 228 -34.63 20.98 -10.88
N ILE A 229 -34.23 21.12 -12.14
CA ILE A 229 -34.70 22.22 -13.00
C ILE A 229 -36.22 22.12 -13.15
N ARG A 230 -36.77 20.91 -13.34
CA ARG A 230 -38.23 20.69 -13.43
C ARG A 230 -38.99 20.93 -12.13
N LYS A 231 -38.30 20.92 -10.98
CA LYS A 231 -38.91 21.13 -9.65
C LYS A 231 -38.72 22.57 -9.13
N ALA A 232 -37.94 23.39 -9.83
CA ALA A 232 -37.73 24.80 -9.53
C ALA A 232 -38.69 25.65 -10.35
#